data_AF-A0A2H0N3I1-F1
#
_entry.id   AF-A0A2H0N3I1-F1
#
_cell.length_a   1.000
_cell.length_b   1.000
_cell.length_c   1.000
_cell.angle_alpha   90.00
_cell.angle_beta   90.00
_cell.angle_gamma   90.00
#
_symmetry.space_group_name_H-M   'P 1'
#
loop_
_entity.id
_entity.type
_entity.pdbx_description
1 polymer ?
#
loop_
_entity_poly.entity_id
_entity_poly.type
_entity_poly.pdbx_seq_one_letter_code
_entity_poly.pdbx_strand_id
1 'polypeptide(L)' 'NLTPQKVVQILKTYGSEDGIEENRIPEFYERFKDKKYCILIFLRDPQRIKPFEINKKGFGMMSAWITMKKIDDIKRN' A
#
# COMPACT_ATOMS: atom_id res chain seq x y z
N ASN A 1 -6.45 18.17 -4.72
CA ASN A 1 -6.50 18.29 -3.26
C ASN A 1 -7.48 17.28 -2.69
N LEU A 2 -7.04 16.49 -1.72
CA LEU A 2 -7.88 15.58 -0.94
C LEU A 2 -8.64 16.40 0.12
N THR A 3 -9.94 16.17 0.24
CA THR A 3 -10.81 16.83 1.24
C THR A 3 -11.39 15.77 2.17
N PRO A 4 -11.84 16.12 3.38
CA PRO A 4 -12.43 15.14 4.30
C PRO A 4 -13.57 14.32 3.67
N GLN A 5 -14.43 14.95 2.87
CA GLN A 5 -15.49 14.26 2.14
C GLN A 5 -14.94 13.25 1.12
N LYS A 6 -13.86 13.61 0.40
CA LYS A 6 -13.19 12.68 -0.53
C LYS A 6 -12.51 11.52 0.19
N VAL A 7 -11.95 11.75 1.38
CA VAL A 7 -11.38 10.68 2.21
C VAL A 7 -12.45 9.66 2.58
N VAL A 8 -13.62 10.11 3.04
CA VAL A 8 -14.75 9.20 3.34
C VAL A 8 -15.17 8.44 2.09
N GLN A 9 -15.28 9.11 0.94
CA GLN A 9 -15.65 8.46 -0.31
C GLN A 9 -14.63 7.38 -0.73
N ILE A 10 -13.33 7.68 -0.65
CA ILE A 10 -12.26 6.73 -0.98
C ILE A 10 -12.30 5.53 -0.02
N LEU A 11 -12.38 5.75 1.29
CA LEU A 11 -12.43 4.67 2.27
C LEU A 11 -13.66 3.77 2.10
N LYS A 12 -14.82 4.35 1.77
CA LYS A 12 -16.03 3.56 1.49
C LYS A 12 -15.96 2.79 0.18
N THR A 13 -15.27 3.34 -0.83
CA THR A 13 -15.19 2.73 -2.16
C THR A 13 -14.13 1.62 -2.21
N TYR A 14 -12.94 1.87 -1.67
CA TYR A 14 -11.77 1.01 -1.83
C TYR A 14 -11.27 0.39 -0.52
N GLY A 15 -11.78 0.81 0.64
CA GLY A 15 -11.27 0.36 1.94
C GLY A 15 -11.26 -1.16 2.09
N SER A 16 -12.31 -1.85 1.63
CA SER A 16 -12.35 -3.31 1.67
C SER A 16 -11.30 -3.96 0.76
N GLU A 17 -11.02 -3.38 -0.41
CA GLU A 17 -9.99 -3.86 -1.35
C GLU A 17 -8.57 -3.60 -0.82
N ASP A 18 -8.40 -2.54 -0.02
CA ASP A 18 -7.17 -2.20 0.71
C ASP A 18 -6.98 -3.02 2.00
N GLY A 19 -7.90 -3.94 2.31
CA GLY A 19 -7.85 -4.77 3.53
C GLY A 19 -8.26 -4.03 4.82
N ILE A 20 -9.00 -2.94 4.70
CA ILE A 20 -9.58 -2.19 5.82
C ILE A 20 -11.00 -2.71 6.07
N GLU A 21 -11.23 -3.30 7.24
CA GLU A 21 -12.55 -3.70 7.69
C GLU A 21 -13.48 -2.49 7.90
N GLU A 22 -14.78 -2.66 7.63
CA GLU A 22 -15.75 -1.55 7.68
C GLU A 22 -15.83 -0.86 9.05
N ASN A 23 -15.76 -1.64 10.14
CA ASN A 23 -15.72 -1.14 11.51
C ASN A 23 -14.47 -0.28 11.82
N ARG A 24 -13.41 -0.40 11.01
CA ARG A 24 -12.17 0.38 11.14
C ARG A 24 -12.15 1.63 10.28
N ILE A 25 -13.12 1.83 9.38
CA ILE A 25 -13.19 3.05 8.55
C ILE A 25 -13.11 4.35 9.40
N PRO A 26 -13.78 4.49 10.56
CA PRO A 26 -13.64 5.69 11.39
C PRO A 26 -12.20 5.93 11.86
N GLU A 27 -11.47 4.89 12.24
CA GLU A 27 -10.05 4.96 12.64
C GLU A 27 -9.18 5.48 11.50
N PHE A 28 -9.37 4.95 10.29
CA PHE A 28 -8.60 5.35 9.11
C PHE A 28 -8.99 6.73 8.58
N TYR A 29 -10.25 7.13 8.71
CA TYR A 29 -10.69 8.49 8.39
C TYR A 29 -9.94 9.52 9.23
N GLU A 30 -9.86 9.31 10.54
CA GLU A 30 -9.12 10.21 11.44
C GLU A 30 -7.64 10.31 11.09
N ARG A 31 -7.03 9.21 10.63
CA ARG A 31 -5.63 9.21 10.16
C ARG A 31 -5.41 9.99 8.86
N PHE A 32 -6.42 10.07 7.99
CA PHE A 32 -6.27 10.53 6.62
C PHE A 32 -6.98 11.85 6.30
N LYS A 33 -7.93 12.32 7.12
CA LYS A 33 -8.78 13.50 6.85
C LYS A 33 -7.99 14.77 6.51
N ASP A 34 -6.78 14.93 7.06
CA ASP A 34 -5.92 16.10 6.87
C ASP A 34 -4.79 15.88 5.82
N LYS A 35 -4.74 14.72 5.17
CA LYS A 35 -3.77 14.46 4.10
C LYS A 35 -4.15 15.23 2.85
N LYS A 36 -3.14 15.75 2.12
CA LYS A 36 -3.36 16.56 0.91
C LYS A 36 -3.48 15.72 -0.37
N TYR A 37 -2.88 14.52 -0.35
CA TYR A 37 -2.71 13.64 -1.51
C TYR A 37 -2.92 12.17 -1.12
N CYS A 38 -3.38 11.38 -2.09
CA CYS A 38 -3.56 9.94 -2.01
C CYS A 38 -3.19 9.35 -3.38
N ILE A 39 -2.52 8.20 -3.37
CA ILE A 39 -2.24 7.41 -4.58
C ILE A 39 -2.99 6.10 -4.41
N LEU A 40 -3.89 5.79 -5.35
CA LEU A 40 -4.55 4.50 -5.43
C LEU A 40 -3.84 3.65 -6.48
N ILE A 41 -3.45 2.44 -6.11
CA ILE A 41 -2.67 1.55 -6.98
C ILE A 41 -3.50 0.29 -7.24
N PHE A 42 -4.02 0.20 -8.44
CA PHE A 42 -4.83 -0.94 -8.88
C PHE A 42 -3.93 -2.04 -9.42
N LEU A 43 -3.87 -3.17 -8.70
CA LEU A 43 -3.10 -4.33 -9.11
C LEU A 43 -3.96 -5.22 -10.02
N ARG A 44 -3.38 -5.69 -11.13
CA ARG A 44 -4.01 -6.64 -12.04
C ARG A 44 -3.18 -7.91 -12.10
N ASP A 45 -3.85 -9.06 -12.04
CA ASP A 45 -3.25 -10.40 -12.14
C ASP A 45 -2.12 -10.67 -11.11
N PRO A 46 -2.38 -10.48 -9.79
CA PRO A 46 -1.39 -10.75 -8.76
C PRO A 46 -1.04 -12.25 -8.72
N GLN A 47 0.26 -12.54 -8.73
CA GLN A 47 0.76 -13.93 -8.72
C GLN A 47 1.12 -14.36 -7.30
N ARG A 48 0.67 -15.57 -6.92
CA ARG A 48 1.10 -16.19 -5.66
C ARG A 48 2.51 -16.73 -5.81
N ILE A 49 3.39 -16.38 -4.87
CA ILE A 49 4.77 -16.85 -4.82
C ILE A 49 5.05 -17.53 -3.48
N LYS A 50 6.09 -18.38 -3.43
CA LYS A 50 6.58 -18.93 -2.16
C LYS A 50 7.21 -17.79 -1.34
N PRO A 51 6.92 -17.68 -0.03
CA PRO A 51 7.61 -16.72 0.84
C PRO A 51 9.13 -16.90 0.78
N PHE A 52 9.87 -15.80 0.85
CA PHE A 52 11.33 -15.78 0.87
C PHE A 52 11.85 -14.60 1.70
N GLU A 53 13.09 -14.70 2.16
CA GLU A 53 13.75 -13.59 2.85
C GLU A 53 14.24 -12.53 1.85
N ILE A 54 13.89 -11.27 2.12
CA ILE A 54 14.26 -10.14 1.27
C ILE A 54 15.64 -9.59 1.68
N ASN A 55 16.59 -9.61 0.76
CA ASN A 55 17.87 -8.90 0.89
C ASN A 55 17.73 -7.45 0.42
N LYS A 56 17.74 -6.50 1.37
CA LYS A 56 17.64 -5.06 1.08
C LYS A 56 19.00 -4.36 0.89
N LYS A 57 20.12 -5.08 0.79
CA LYS A 57 21.45 -4.47 0.62
C LYS A 57 21.48 -3.61 -0.64
N GLY A 58 21.91 -2.36 -0.51
CA GLY A 58 21.94 -1.39 -1.62
C GLY A 58 20.62 -0.63 -1.84
N PHE A 59 19.56 -0.96 -1.10
CA PHE A 59 18.33 -0.19 -1.05
C PHE A 59 18.26 0.66 0.22
N GLY A 60 17.64 1.84 0.14
CA GLY A 60 17.48 2.72 1.29
C GLY A 60 16.66 2.05 2.39
N MET A 61 17.12 2.15 3.65
CA MET A 61 16.49 1.48 4.81
C MET A 61 15.00 1.81 4.99
N MET A 62 14.56 3.00 4.54
CA MET A 62 13.19 3.51 4.65
C MET A 62 12.47 3.61 3.30
N SER A 63 12.87 2.81 2.31
CA SER A 63 12.20 2.78 1.00
C SER A 63 10.84 2.07 1.11
N ALA A 64 9.78 2.75 0.68
CA ALA A 64 8.45 2.17 0.56
C ALA A 64 8.32 1.20 -0.64
N TRP A 65 9.20 1.34 -1.63
CA TRP A 65 9.22 0.57 -2.87
C TRP A 65 10.65 0.15 -3.22
N ILE A 66 10.82 -1.05 -3.77
CA ILE A 66 12.10 -1.56 -4.26
C ILE A 66 12.00 -1.73 -5.77
N THR A 67 12.86 -1.02 -6.51
CA THR A 67 12.97 -1.17 -7.96
C THR A 67 14.07 -2.18 -8.29
N MET A 68 13.72 -3.21 -9.06
CA MET A 68 14.65 -4.30 -9.41
C MET A 68 14.39 -4.75 -10.84
N LYS A 69 15.37 -5.44 -11.45
CA LYS A 69 15.20 -6.01 -12.80
C LYS A 69 14.53 -7.37 -12.74
N LYS A 70 14.91 -8.20 -11.77
CA LYS A 70 14.35 -9.54 -11.54
C LYS A 70 14.06 -9.74 -10.06
N ILE A 71 13.01 -10.50 -9.74
CA ILE A 71 12.65 -10.81 -8.35
C ILE A 71 13.74 -11.59 -7.61
N ASP A 72 14.53 -12.39 -8.34
CA ASP A 72 15.63 -13.16 -7.78
C ASP A 72 16.78 -12.28 -7.27
N ASP A 73 16.88 -11.03 -7.75
CA ASP A 73 17.92 -10.08 -7.33
C ASP A 73 17.82 -9.70 -5.83
N ILE A 74 16.64 -9.91 -5.22
CA ILE A 74 16.37 -9.56 -3.81
C ILE A 74 16.12 -10.78 -2.91
N LYS A 75 16.26 -12.00 -3.44
CA LYS A 75 16.17 -13.21 -2.62
C LYS A 75 17.47 -13.41 -1.87
N ARG A 76 17.41 -13.73 -0.58
CA ARG A 76 18.57 -14.25 0.14
C ARG A 76 18.82 -15.68 -0.34
N ASN A 77 20.06 -15.98 -0.71
CA ASN A 77 20.50 -17.34 -1.06
C ASN A 77 20.38 -18.29 0.14
#